data_AF-A0A816LML8-F1
#
_entry.id   AF-A0A816LML8-F1
#
_cell.length_a   1.000
_cell.length_b   1.000
_cell.length_c   1.000
_cell.angle_alpha   90.00
_cell.angle_beta   90.00
_cell.angle_gamma   90.00
#
_symmetry.space_group_name_H-M   'P 1'
#
loop_
_entity.id
_entity.type
_entity.pdbx_description
1 polymer ?
#
loop_
_entity_poly.entity_id
_entity_poly.type
_entity_poly.pdbx_seq_one_letter_code
_entity_poly.pdbx_strand_id
1 'polypeptide(L)'
;MFSSTFKTLFIQSFLGEDYDYHPYAFLPFSGGHRICTGRELAFFELKTIITRLMQFITFIDCNENIGGYQQKVICFPKNLAVTVRFDKD
;
A
#
# COMPACT_ATOMS: atom_id res chain seq x y z
N MET A 1 13.57 -8.77 -22.41
CA MET A 1 12.77 -9.92 -21.94
C MET A 1 12.69 -9.95 -20.41
N PHE A 2 12.42 -8.79 -19.79
CA PHE A 2 11.93 -8.70 -18.41
C PHE A 2 10.62 -7.94 -18.55
N SER A 3 9.55 -8.71 -18.74
CA SER A 3 8.21 -8.21 -19.01
C SER A 3 7.73 -7.38 -17.83
N SER A 4 7.69 -6.05 -17.98
CA SER A 4 6.47 -5.20 -18.04
C SER A 4 5.27 -5.49 -17.12
N THR A 5 5.37 -6.39 -16.14
CA THR A 5 4.23 -6.86 -15.33
C THR A 5 4.41 -6.61 -13.84
N PHE A 6 5.39 -5.79 -13.42
CA PHE A 6 5.29 -5.06 -12.15
C PHE A 6 4.80 -3.66 -12.46
N LYS A 7 3.58 -3.59 -12.98
CA LYS A 7 2.90 -2.33 -13.26
C LYS A 7 2.59 -1.74 -11.89
N THR A 8 3.46 -0.84 -11.43
CA THR A 8 3.37 0.01 -10.24
C THR A 8 2.18 0.98 -10.37
N LEU A 9 0.96 0.42 -10.47
CA LEU A 9 -0.20 1.10 -11.04
C LEU A 9 -0.82 2.19 -10.16
N PHE A 10 -0.47 2.26 -8.87
CA PHE A 10 -1.09 3.25 -7.97
C PHE A 10 -0.21 4.48 -7.72
N ILE A 11 1.11 4.29 -7.64
CA ILE A 11 2.04 5.39 -7.32
C ILE A 11 2.17 6.33 -8.52
N GLN A 12 2.22 5.78 -9.74
CA GLN A 12 2.40 6.58 -10.95
C GLN A 12 1.21 7.52 -11.23
N SER A 13 0.00 7.18 -10.76
CA SER A 13 -1.15 8.10 -10.78
C SER A 13 -0.92 9.35 -9.93
N PHE A 14 -0.27 9.23 -8.76
CA PHE A 14 0.05 10.40 -7.91
C PHE A 14 1.27 11.20 -8.38
N LEU A 15 2.09 10.64 -9.28
CA LEU A 15 3.30 11.28 -9.81
C LEU A 15 3.10 11.97 -11.17
N GLY A 16 1.89 11.87 -11.75
CA GLY A 16 1.65 12.27 -13.13
C GLY A 16 1.54 13.78 -13.31
N GLU A 17 2.38 14.31 -14.19
CA GLU A 17 2.31 15.66 -14.79
C GLU A 17 1.07 15.85 -15.70
N ASP A 18 0.19 14.84 -15.85
CA ASP A 18 -0.85 14.79 -16.91
C ASP A 18 -2.31 14.55 -16.42
N TYR A 19 -2.59 14.52 -15.11
CA TYR A 19 -3.95 14.32 -14.60
C TYR A 19 -4.34 15.37 -13.54
N ASP A 20 -5.38 16.15 -13.83
CA ASP A 20 -6.07 17.02 -12.86
C ASP A 20 -6.86 16.16 -11.86
N TYR A 21 -6.18 15.72 -10.80
CA TYR A 21 -6.85 15.06 -9.68
C TYR A 21 -7.64 16.07 -8.86
N HIS A 22 -8.84 15.69 -8.46
CA HIS A 22 -9.58 16.46 -7.47
C HIS A 22 -8.70 16.59 -6.20
N PRO A 23 -8.53 17.79 -5.62
CA PRO A 23 -7.64 18.01 -4.48
C PRO A 23 -8.02 17.18 -3.24
N TYR A 24 -9.21 16.58 -3.25
CA TYR A 24 -9.73 15.69 -2.22
C TYR A 24 -9.87 14.22 -2.68
N ALA A 25 -9.06 13.76 -3.63
CA ALA A 25 -9.07 12.35 -4.06
C ALA A 25 -8.37 11.41 -3.06
N PHE A 26 -7.50 11.94 -2.19
CA PHE A 26 -6.71 11.15 -1.24
C PHE A 26 -6.98 11.57 0.22
N LEU A 27 -7.90 10.87 0.89
CA LEU A 27 -8.31 11.16 2.29
C LEU A 27 -8.22 9.94 3.25
N PRO A 28 -7.12 9.16 3.28
CA PRO A 28 -7.00 8.07 4.25
C PRO A 28 -6.90 8.56 5.72
N PHE A 29 -6.46 9.81 5.92
CA PHE A 29 -6.31 10.43 7.24
C PHE A 29 -7.30 11.58 7.48
N SER A 30 -8.39 11.63 6.70
CA SER A 30 -9.32 12.77 6.63
C SER A 30 -8.64 14.06 6.10
N GLY A 31 -9.33 15.20 6.19
CA GLY A 31 -8.84 16.52 5.79
C GLY A 31 -9.38 17.63 6.70
N GLY A 32 -8.76 18.82 6.62
CA GLY A 32 -9.14 20.00 7.41
C GLY A 32 -8.66 19.97 8.86
N HIS A 33 -9.35 20.71 9.75
CA HIS A 33 -8.94 20.90 11.15
C HIS A 33 -9.02 19.61 12.00
N ARG A 34 -9.73 18.57 11.53
CA ARG A 34 -9.87 17.26 12.21
C ARG A 34 -9.07 16.16 11.51
N ILE A 35 -8.00 16.53 10.79
CA ILE A 35 -7.07 15.57 10.22
C ILE A 35 -6.38 14.74 11.32
N CYS A 36 -6.05 13.48 11.02
CA CYS A 36 -5.30 12.65 11.96
C CYS A 36 -3.96 13.31 12.32
N THR A 37 -3.76 13.63 13.60
CA THR A 37 -2.50 14.20 14.11
C THR A 37 -1.31 13.26 13.91
N GLY A 38 -1.56 11.95 13.81
CA GLY A 38 -0.55 10.92 13.56
C GLY A 38 -0.23 10.68 12.08
N ARG A 39 -0.70 11.52 11.15
CA ARG A 39 -0.50 11.33 9.69
C ARG A 39 0.97 11.16 9.31
N GLU A 40 1.82 12.08 9.76
CA GLU A 40 3.25 12.07 9.40
C GLU A 40 3.98 10.87 10.01
N LEU A 41 3.63 10.51 11.24
CA LEU A 41 4.16 9.32 11.91
C LEU A 41 3.77 8.05 11.15
N ALA A 42 2.49 7.89 10.81
CA ALA A 42 2.02 6.73 10.07
C ALA A 42 2.70 6.58 8.70
N PHE A 43 2.96 7.70 7.99
CA PHE A 43 3.71 7.65 6.74
C PHE A 43 5.17 7.24 6.94
N PHE A 44 5.82 7.75 7.98
CA PHE A 44 7.20 7.42 8.28
C PHE A 44 7.35 5.94 8.64
N GLU A 45 6.47 5.42 9.50
CA GLU A 45 6.45 4.01 9.88
C GLU A 45 6.18 3.11 8.67
N LEU A 46 5.19 3.46 7.85
CA LEU A 46 4.84 2.68 6.66
C LEU A 46 6.01 2.62 5.66
N LYS A 47 6.64 3.75 5.35
CA LYS A 47 7.82 3.79 4.46
C LYS A 47 8.98 2.98 5.02
N THR A 48 9.23 3.09 6.32
CA THR A 48 10.31 2.36 6.99
C THR A 48 10.07 0.85 6.96
N ILE A 49 8.85 0.41 7.24
CA ILE A 49 8.48 -1.00 7.17
C ILE A 49 8.61 -1.51 5.73
N ILE A 50 8.04 -0.81 4.74
CA ILE A 50 8.09 -1.24 3.34
C ILE A 50 9.54 -1.36 2.85
N THR A 51 10.37 -0.35 3.10
CA THR A 51 11.78 -0.38 2.68
C THR A 51 12.56 -1.53 3.32
N ARG A 52 12.31 -1.84 4.61
CA ARG A 52 12.89 -3.00 5.26
C ARG A 52 12.37 -4.31 4.66
N LEU A 53 11.06 -4.44 4.43
CA LEU A 53 10.50 -5.65 3.84
C LEU A 53 11.09 -5.90 2.44
N MET A 54 11.22 -4.87 1.61
CA MET A 54 11.77 -5.00 0.25
C MET A 54 13.25 -5.43 0.21
N GLN A 55 14.02 -5.20 1.28
CA GLN A 55 15.43 -5.56 1.35
C GLN A 55 15.67 -7.03 1.73
N PHE A 56 14.78 -7.62 2.53
CA PHE A 56 15.03 -8.91 3.19
C PHE A 56 14.04 -10.02 2.82
N ILE A 57 12.98 -9.70 2.07
CA ILE A 57 11.88 -10.62 1.80
C ILE A 57 11.61 -10.73 0.31
N THR A 58 11.41 -11.97 -0.14
CA THR A 58 10.77 -12.27 -1.41
C THR A 58 9.27 -12.49 -1.20
N PHE A 59 8.47 -11.69 -1.91
CA PHE A 59 7.01 -11.80 -1.89
C PHE A 59 6.55 -12.87 -2.87
N ILE A 60 5.75 -13.82 -2.38
CA ILE A 60 5.09 -14.83 -3.21
C ILE A 60 3.59 -14.53 -3.22
N ASP A 61 3.05 -14.38 -4.43
CA ASP A 61 1.60 -14.24 -4.62
C ASP A 61 0.91 -15.58 -4.34
N CYS A 62 -0.12 -15.57 -3.51
CA CYS A 62 -1.04 -16.69 -3.44
C CYS A 62 -1.93 -16.68 -4.69
N ASN A 63 -2.05 -17.82 -5.37
CA ASN A 63 -2.83 -17.98 -6.62
C ASN A 63 -4.31 -17.57 -6.52
N GLU A 64 -4.83 -17.31 -5.31
CA GLU A 64 -6.20 -16.87 -5.07
C GLU A 64 -6.23 -15.50 -4.39
N ASN A 65 -6.46 -14.46 -5.18
CA ASN A 65 -6.85 -13.15 -4.67
C ASN A 65 -8.33 -13.16 -4.31
N ILE A 66 -8.68 -13.79 -3.19
CA ILE A 66 -10.04 -13.74 -2.67
C ILE A 66 -10.23 -12.35 -2.07
N GLY A 67 -10.52 -11.38 -2.94
CA GLY A 67 -10.76 -9.99 -2.58
C GLY A 67 -11.86 -9.85 -1.53
N GLY A 68 -11.82 -8.74 -0.80
CA GLY A 68 -12.84 -8.38 0.17
C GLY A 68 -12.27 -7.88 1.48
N TYR A 69 -13.06 -7.07 2.17
CA TYR A 69 -12.74 -6.52 3.48
C TYR A 69 -13.83 -6.88 4.49
N GLN A 70 -13.43 -7.03 5.76
CA GLN A 70 -14.32 -7.07 6.91
C GLN A 70 -14.35 -5.70 7.54
N GLN A 71 -15.54 -5.09 7.56
CA GLN A 71 -15.78 -3.87 8.34
C GLN A 71 -16.12 -4.27 9.77
N LYS A 72 -15.23 -3.88 10.69
CA LYS A 72 -15.51 -3.81 12.14
C LYS A 72 -15.41 -2.34 12.54
N VAL A 73 -14.55 -2.02 13.51
CA VAL A 73 -14.14 -0.64 13.80
C VAL A 73 -13.17 -0.11 12.73
N ILE A 74 -12.38 -0.99 12.12
CA ILE A 74 -11.50 -0.70 10.98
C ILE A 74 -11.67 -1.77 9.89
N CYS A 75 -11.24 -1.46 8.66
CA CYS A 75 -11.30 -2.37 7.51
C CYS A 75 -10.13 -3.35 7.53
N PHE A 76 -10.40 -4.63 7.75
CA PHE A 76 -9.41 -5.71 7.63
C PHE A 76 -9.59 -6.48 6.33
N PRO A 77 -8.52 -6.98 5.68
CA PRO A 77 -8.68 -7.90 4.55
C PRO A 77 -9.33 -9.21 5.03
N LYS A 78 -10.24 -9.77 4.22
CA LYS A 78 -10.90 -11.06 4.53
C LYS A 78 -9.92 -12.22 4.49
N ASN A 79 -8.95 -12.16 3.57
CA ASN A 79 -7.96 -13.21 3.36
C ASN A 79 -6.58 -12.57 3.31
N LEU A 80 -5.64 -13.10 4.09
CA LEU A 80 -4.25 -12.66 4.09
C LEU A 80 -3.53 -13.41 2.96
N ALA A 81 -3.42 -12.77 1.79
CA ALA A 81 -3.03 -13.43 0.55
C ALA A 81 -1.53 -13.39 0.21
N VAL A 82 -0.67 -12.92 1.12
CA VAL A 82 0.76 -12.75 0.83
C VAL A 82 1.57 -13.70 1.69
N THR A 83 2.27 -14.63 1.04
CA THR A 83 3.25 -15.47 1.72
C THR A 83 4.62 -14.80 1.59
N VAL A 84 5.24 -14.54 2.73
CA VAL A 84 6.57 -13.94 2.83
C VAL A 84 7.60 -15.04 3.00
N ARG A 85 8.61 -15.07 2.13
CA ARG A 85 9.84 -15.86 2.34
C ARG A 85 10.95 -14.93 2.78
N PHE A 86 11.62 -15.27 3.87
CA PHE A 86 12.83 -14.59 4.29
C PHE A 86 14.01 -15.29 3.63
N ASP A 87 14.78 -14.54 2.84
CA ASP A 87 16.07 -15.03 2.38
C ASP A 87 17.02 -15.02 3.58
N LYS A 88 17.34 -16.21 4.05
CA LYS A 88 18.29 -16.43 5.13
C LYS A 88 19.64 -16.64 4.45
N ASP A 89 20.62 -15.80 4.76
CA ASP A 89 22.03 -16.08 4.44
C ASP A 89 22.46 -17.45 5.02
#